data_AF-A0A072NVB9-F1
#
_entry.id   AF-A0A072NVB9-F1
#
_cell.length_a   1.000
_cell.length_b   1.000
_cell.length_c   1.000
_cell.angle_alpha   90.00
_cell.angle_beta   90.00
_cell.angle_gamma   90.00
#
_symmetry.space_group_name_H-M   'P 1'
#
loop_
_entity.id
_entity.type
_entity.pdbx_description
1 polymer ?
#
loop_
_entity_poly.entity_id
_entity_poly.type
_entity_poly.pdbx_seq_one_letter_code
_entity_poly.pdbx_strand_id
1 'polypeptide(L)'
;MYKKNFKKELLTAISSAFLITAAVTPITAEHSHAATTFKDISTGVFYEKAVYSLSDKGVIGGYSDGTFKPDKAVTRAEAAKMIAFDLGLEKPVGTSANFSDVKKEDWFYEPVTALTQAGGISGYEDGTFKPNKTITRAEMASMLVKAFSIEEKPGAQKAQFTDVNPASWYAKAVQTLYGNNIASGRSASQFAPNDPVTRGEIAAFIQKVNDGKNSQAKDQTTGNTETTNVNNTEKPSEGSSTTIETPGTPAGGGGGGGPVTNPTPTPTAESILSKYENQLSSLKTQAEAEFSKLKSDFLNDQLSFSEALNQGESLYKYYEGEFNAKYENAKNELAQNGYSESKADYFQEEFNNLLGKYSEYTKFLN
;
A
#
# COMPACT_ATOMS: atom_id res chain seq x y z
N MET A 1 -6.55 43.52 -7.42
CA MET A 1 -7.98 43.13 -7.50
C MET A 1 -8.25 42.55 -8.88
N TYR A 2 -8.15 41.24 -9.06
CA TYR A 2 -8.63 40.57 -10.28
C TYR A 2 -8.84 39.07 -10.01
N LYS A 3 -10.03 38.72 -9.51
CA LYS A 3 -10.56 37.33 -9.49
C LYS A 3 -12.06 37.42 -9.24
N LYS A 4 -12.86 37.53 -10.31
CA LYS A 4 -14.31 37.27 -10.21
C LYS A 4 -15.03 36.78 -11.46
N ASN A 5 -14.37 36.62 -12.62
CA ASN A 5 -15.11 36.39 -13.87
C ASN A 5 -14.75 35.10 -14.62
N PHE A 6 -14.56 33.97 -13.93
CA PHE A 6 -14.43 32.66 -14.62
C PHE A 6 -15.69 31.77 -14.49
N LYS A 7 -16.74 32.22 -13.78
CA LYS A 7 -17.93 31.40 -13.49
C LYS A 7 -19.19 31.78 -14.30
N LYS A 8 -19.08 32.58 -15.38
CA LYS A 8 -20.26 33.18 -16.05
C LYS A 8 -20.50 32.86 -17.53
N GLU A 9 -19.72 32.00 -18.18
CA GLU A 9 -19.90 31.71 -19.63
C GLU A 9 -20.47 30.32 -19.96
N LEU A 10 -21.52 29.87 -19.25
CA LEU A 10 -22.35 28.77 -19.73
C LEU A 10 -23.84 29.05 -19.48
N LEU A 11 -24.39 29.97 -20.27
CA LEU A 11 -25.83 30.14 -20.55
C LEU A 11 -25.93 30.00 -22.07
N THR A 12 -26.81 29.21 -22.71
CA THR A 12 -28.28 29.30 -22.66
C THR A 12 -28.89 28.22 -23.58
N ALA A 13 -30.15 27.80 -23.29
CA ALA A 13 -31.23 27.25 -24.17
C ALA A 13 -31.82 25.94 -23.59
N ILE A 14 -33.11 25.76 -23.29
CA ILE A 14 -34.36 26.44 -23.67
C ILE A 14 -35.32 26.42 -22.46
N SER A 15 -36.01 27.52 -22.23
CA SER A 15 -37.10 27.65 -21.25
C SER A 15 -38.43 27.21 -21.87
N SER A 16 -39.17 26.33 -21.22
CA SER A 16 -40.61 26.12 -21.46
C SER A 16 -41.26 25.77 -20.13
N ALA A 17 -42.09 26.69 -19.64
CA ALA A 17 -42.77 26.59 -18.37
C ALA A 17 -43.79 25.44 -18.34
N PHE A 18 -43.66 24.56 -17.35
CA PHE A 18 -44.76 23.76 -16.83
C PHE A 18 -44.71 23.83 -15.31
N LEU A 19 -45.72 24.44 -14.70
CA LEU A 19 -45.97 24.34 -13.26
C LEU A 19 -46.45 22.91 -12.98
N ILE A 20 -45.54 22.02 -12.58
CA ILE A 20 -45.86 20.74 -11.96
C ILE A 20 -45.36 20.81 -10.54
N THR A 21 -46.26 20.60 -9.59
CA THR A 21 -45.95 20.39 -8.17
C THR A 21 -44.97 19.24 -8.03
N ALA A 22 -43.69 19.56 -7.84
CA ALA A 22 -42.70 18.57 -7.48
C ALA A 22 -42.98 18.07 -6.07
N ALA A 23 -43.61 16.90 -5.97
CA ALA A 23 -43.35 16.03 -4.83
C ALA A 23 -41.85 15.73 -4.89
N VAL A 24 -41.08 16.40 -4.05
CA VAL A 24 -39.66 16.10 -3.86
C VAL A 24 -39.62 14.74 -3.19
N THR A 25 -39.59 13.67 -3.99
CA THR A 25 -39.03 12.41 -3.50
C THR A 25 -37.58 12.71 -3.17
N PRO A 26 -37.10 12.47 -1.94
CA PRO A 26 -35.67 12.52 -1.69
C PRO A 26 -35.02 11.54 -2.68
N ILE A 27 -34.19 12.07 -3.58
CA ILE A 27 -33.20 11.26 -4.27
C ILE A 27 -32.25 10.83 -3.16
N THR A 28 -32.49 9.65 -2.61
CA THR A 28 -31.49 8.95 -1.82
C THR A 28 -30.35 8.62 -2.77
N ALA A 29 -29.38 9.54 -2.86
CA ALA A 29 -28.04 9.20 -3.29
C ALA A 29 -27.43 8.33 -2.19
N GLU A 30 -27.76 7.05 -2.19
CA GLU A 30 -27.02 6.05 -1.44
C GLU A 30 -25.65 5.88 -2.10
N HIS A 31 -24.68 6.69 -1.68
CA HIS A 31 -23.27 6.31 -1.75
C HIS A 31 -22.83 5.92 -0.35
N SER A 32 -23.44 4.85 0.16
CA SER A 32 -22.78 4.02 1.16
C SER A 32 -21.63 3.33 0.43
N HIS A 33 -20.38 3.76 0.64
CA HIS A 33 -19.23 2.91 0.35
C HIS A 33 -19.24 1.77 1.38
N ALA A 34 -20.11 0.78 1.14
CA ALA A 34 -19.92 -0.53 1.71
C ALA A 34 -18.48 -0.97 1.37
N ALA A 35 -17.75 -1.51 2.35
CA ALA A 35 -16.45 -2.10 2.12
C ALA A 35 -16.53 -3.02 0.89
N THR A 36 -15.81 -2.66 -0.18
CA THR A 36 -15.97 -3.31 -1.48
C THR A 36 -15.47 -4.74 -1.35
N THR A 37 -16.38 -5.69 -1.17
CA THR A 37 -16.07 -7.12 -1.15
C THR A 37 -16.41 -7.71 -2.50
N PHE A 38 -15.50 -8.52 -3.05
CA PHE A 38 -15.69 -9.16 -4.34
C PHE A 38 -16.06 -10.63 -4.14
N LYS A 39 -17.14 -11.08 -4.80
CA LYS A 39 -17.69 -12.44 -4.62
C LYS A 39 -16.74 -13.56 -5.05
N ASP A 40 -15.77 -13.26 -5.90
CA ASP A 40 -14.85 -14.19 -6.54
C ASP A 40 -13.39 -14.00 -6.08
N ILE A 41 -13.18 -13.32 -4.95
CA ILE A 41 -11.88 -13.25 -4.29
C ILE A 41 -11.92 -14.18 -3.07
N SER A 42 -11.18 -15.28 -3.14
CA SER A 42 -11.05 -16.22 -2.03
C SER A 42 -10.06 -15.70 -0.99
N THR A 43 -10.30 -15.95 0.30
CA THR A 43 -9.38 -15.56 1.36
C THR A 43 -8.03 -16.29 1.26
N GLY A 44 -6.94 -15.57 1.50
CA GLY A 44 -5.57 -16.09 1.51
C GLY A 44 -4.92 -16.24 0.13
N VAL A 45 -5.62 -15.89 -0.97
CA VAL A 45 -5.00 -15.91 -2.30
C VAL A 45 -3.99 -14.77 -2.43
N PHE A 46 -2.92 -15.01 -3.19
CA PHE A 46 -1.75 -14.11 -3.24
C PHE A 46 -2.05 -12.67 -3.70
N TYR A 47 -3.17 -12.45 -4.40
CA TYR A 47 -3.61 -11.14 -4.87
C TYR A 47 -4.70 -10.49 -4.00
N GLU A 48 -5.19 -11.15 -2.94
CA GLU A 48 -6.30 -10.64 -2.11
C GLU A 48 -5.99 -9.24 -1.55
N LYS A 49 -4.87 -9.13 -0.81
CA LYS A 49 -4.42 -7.86 -0.22
C LYS A 49 -4.27 -6.78 -1.28
N ALA A 50 -3.68 -7.13 -2.41
CA ALA A 50 -3.45 -6.21 -3.51
C ALA A 50 -4.75 -5.71 -4.14
N VAL A 51 -5.72 -6.60 -4.34
CA VAL A 51 -7.02 -6.27 -4.92
C VAL A 51 -7.75 -5.27 -4.02
N TYR A 52 -7.85 -5.55 -2.72
CA TYR A 52 -8.53 -4.64 -1.80
C TYR A 52 -7.77 -3.33 -1.61
N SER A 53 -6.44 -3.36 -1.44
CA SER A 53 -5.66 -2.13 -1.27
C SER A 53 -5.75 -1.19 -2.47
N LEU A 54 -5.67 -1.72 -3.69
CA LEU A 54 -5.80 -0.92 -4.91
C LEU A 54 -7.26 -0.50 -5.17
N SER A 55 -8.24 -1.30 -4.73
CA SER A 55 -9.66 -0.91 -4.81
C SER A 55 -9.95 0.26 -3.87
N ASP A 56 -9.43 0.23 -2.65
CA ASP A 56 -9.57 1.31 -1.67
C ASP A 56 -8.94 2.62 -2.15
N LYS A 57 -7.85 2.53 -2.92
CA LYS A 57 -7.21 3.68 -3.58
C LYS A 57 -7.94 4.16 -4.84
N GLY A 58 -8.99 3.46 -5.28
CA GLY A 58 -9.69 3.77 -6.54
C GLY A 58 -8.90 3.43 -7.81
N VAL A 59 -7.78 2.70 -7.69
CA VAL A 59 -6.94 2.29 -8.83
C VAL A 59 -7.63 1.20 -9.65
N ILE A 60 -8.31 0.27 -8.97
CA ILE A 60 -9.06 -0.81 -9.58
C ILE A 60 -10.50 -0.83 -9.09
N GLY A 61 -11.37 -1.45 -9.88
CA GLY A 61 -12.76 -1.70 -9.50
C GLY A 61 -13.23 -3.06 -10.02
N GLY A 62 -14.37 -3.50 -9.48
CA GLY A 62 -15.06 -4.71 -9.94
C GLY A 62 -16.06 -4.44 -11.06
N TYR A 63 -16.80 -5.49 -11.40
CA TYR A 63 -17.90 -5.48 -12.34
C TYR A 63 -19.23 -5.27 -11.61
N SER A 64 -20.27 -4.87 -12.35
CA SER A 64 -21.62 -4.63 -11.81
C SER A 64 -22.26 -5.87 -11.18
N ASP A 65 -21.78 -7.07 -11.49
CA ASP A 65 -22.22 -8.34 -10.90
C ASP A 65 -21.62 -8.59 -9.48
N GLY A 66 -20.74 -7.70 -9.01
CA GLY A 66 -20.05 -7.80 -7.71
C GLY A 66 -18.79 -8.67 -7.75
N THR A 67 -18.26 -8.97 -8.94
CA THR A 67 -17.02 -9.75 -9.12
C THR A 67 -15.83 -8.85 -9.48
N PHE A 68 -14.61 -9.31 -9.22
CA PHE A 68 -13.37 -8.68 -9.66
C PHE A 68 -12.81 -9.31 -10.96
N LYS A 69 -13.10 -10.59 -11.19
CA LYS A 69 -12.58 -11.45 -12.27
C LYS A 69 -11.05 -11.56 -12.25
N PRO A 70 -10.44 -12.06 -11.15
CA PRO A 70 -8.99 -12.06 -10.97
C PRO A 70 -8.23 -12.80 -12.06
N ASP A 71 -8.81 -13.86 -12.63
CA ASP A 71 -8.17 -14.69 -13.67
C ASP A 71 -8.34 -14.15 -15.09
N LYS A 72 -9.13 -13.08 -15.28
CA LYS A 72 -9.30 -12.47 -16.60
C LYS A 72 -7.99 -11.79 -17.02
N ALA A 73 -7.50 -12.10 -18.21
CA ALA A 73 -6.36 -11.41 -18.80
C ALA A 73 -6.63 -9.92 -19.01
N VAL A 74 -5.63 -9.06 -18.80
CA VAL A 74 -5.74 -7.61 -19.02
C VAL A 74 -5.14 -7.18 -20.35
N THR A 75 -5.77 -6.20 -20.97
CA THR A 75 -5.25 -5.47 -22.11
C THR A 75 -4.12 -4.52 -21.70
N ARG A 76 -3.30 -4.10 -22.66
CA ARG A 76 -2.25 -3.10 -22.44
C ARG A 76 -2.84 -1.76 -21.96
N ALA A 77 -4.00 -1.36 -22.46
CA ALA A 77 -4.71 -0.16 -22.02
C ALA A 77 -5.17 -0.27 -20.55
N GLU A 78 -5.75 -1.41 -20.15
CA GLU A 78 -6.15 -1.64 -18.75
C GLU A 78 -4.92 -1.62 -17.82
N ALA A 79 -3.83 -2.28 -18.22
CA ALA A 79 -2.58 -2.27 -17.47
C ALA A 79 -2.00 -0.86 -17.29
N ALA A 80 -1.95 -0.08 -18.38
CA ALA A 80 -1.49 1.30 -18.35
C ALA A 80 -2.36 2.17 -17.43
N LYS A 81 -3.68 2.02 -17.48
CA LYS A 81 -4.59 2.73 -16.58
C LYS A 81 -4.31 2.41 -15.12
N MET A 82 -4.18 1.13 -14.76
CA MET A 82 -3.91 0.73 -13.38
C MET A 82 -2.60 1.31 -12.86
N ILE A 83 -1.54 1.27 -13.67
CA ILE A 83 -0.24 1.82 -13.29
C ILE A 83 -0.29 3.36 -13.19
N ALA A 84 -0.94 4.03 -14.15
CA ALA A 84 -1.08 5.47 -14.14
C ALA A 84 -1.86 5.95 -12.90
N PHE A 85 -2.98 5.30 -12.58
CA PHE A 85 -3.81 5.66 -11.43
C PHE A 85 -3.08 5.43 -10.10
N ASP A 86 -2.34 4.33 -9.96
CA ASP A 86 -1.54 4.09 -8.74
C ASP A 86 -0.42 5.12 -8.54
N LEU A 87 0.09 5.69 -9.65
CA LEU A 87 1.05 6.80 -9.63
C LEU A 87 0.39 8.18 -9.49
N GLY A 88 -0.94 8.28 -9.39
CA GLY A 88 -1.66 9.56 -9.37
C GLY A 88 -1.65 10.32 -10.71
N LEU A 89 -1.33 9.62 -11.81
CA LEU A 89 -1.22 10.16 -13.17
C LEU A 89 -2.50 9.97 -13.98
N GLU A 90 -3.63 10.41 -13.43
CA GLU A 90 -4.93 10.24 -14.10
C GLU A 90 -5.06 11.09 -15.36
N LYS A 91 -4.39 12.25 -15.39
CA LYS A 91 -4.44 13.22 -16.49
C LYS A 91 -3.05 13.60 -16.97
N PRO A 92 -2.86 13.79 -18.28
CA PRO A 92 -1.58 14.17 -18.83
C PRO A 92 -1.21 15.62 -18.51
N VAL A 93 0.09 15.88 -18.39
CA VAL A 93 0.66 17.22 -18.25
C VAL A 93 1.23 17.63 -19.62
N GLY A 94 0.45 18.34 -20.42
CA GLY A 94 0.89 18.84 -21.73
C GLY A 94 0.32 18.08 -22.94
N THR A 95 1.12 17.87 -23.98
CA THR A 95 0.66 17.40 -25.31
C THR A 95 0.56 15.87 -25.43
N SER A 96 -0.15 15.38 -26.45
CA SER A 96 -0.52 13.96 -26.64
C SER A 96 0.66 12.98 -26.75
N ALA A 97 0.44 11.74 -26.30
CA ALA A 97 1.28 10.62 -26.69
C ALA A 97 1.07 10.37 -28.19
N ASN A 98 2.16 10.38 -28.97
CA ASN A 98 2.11 10.27 -30.42
C ASN A 98 2.01 8.81 -30.87
N PHE A 99 0.96 8.09 -30.43
CA PHE A 99 0.66 6.75 -30.96
C PHE A 99 -0.46 6.84 -32.00
N SER A 100 -0.28 6.17 -33.14
CA SER A 100 -1.24 6.23 -34.25
C SER A 100 -2.59 5.56 -33.94
N ASP A 101 -2.63 4.70 -32.92
CA ASP A 101 -3.78 3.92 -32.47
C ASP A 101 -4.32 4.36 -31.09
N VAL A 102 -3.98 5.57 -30.64
CA VAL A 102 -4.52 6.18 -29.41
C VAL A 102 -5.12 7.55 -29.75
N LYS A 103 -6.45 7.65 -29.69
CA LYS A 103 -7.23 8.85 -30.06
C LYS A 103 -7.79 9.53 -28.81
N LYS A 104 -8.05 10.83 -28.88
CA LYS A 104 -8.53 11.63 -27.73
C LYS A 104 -9.84 11.13 -27.14
N GLU A 105 -10.65 10.48 -27.95
CA GLU A 105 -11.96 9.96 -27.60
C GLU A 105 -11.90 8.59 -26.93
N ASP A 106 -10.73 7.93 -26.93
CA ASP A 106 -10.55 6.62 -26.30
C ASP A 106 -10.52 6.76 -24.78
N TRP A 107 -11.21 5.87 -24.05
CA TRP A 107 -11.25 5.88 -22.59
C TRP A 107 -9.86 5.75 -21.93
N PHE A 108 -8.90 5.19 -22.66
CA PHE A 108 -7.52 5.00 -22.23
C PHE A 108 -6.59 6.14 -22.65
N TYR A 109 -7.07 7.14 -23.40
CA TYR A 109 -6.25 8.23 -23.92
C TYR A 109 -5.47 8.95 -22.82
N GLU A 110 -6.17 9.41 -21.78
CA GLU A 110 -5.57 10.16 -20.67
C GLU A 110 -4.51 9.34 -19.92
N PRO A 111 -4.82 8.14 -19.37
CA PRO A 111 -3.82 7.36 -18.63
C PRO A 111 -2.65 6.91 -19.49
N VAL A 112 -2.88 6.51 -20.76
CA VAL A 112 -1.78 6.13 -21.67
C VAL A 112 -0.90 7.34 -21.96
N THR A 113 -1.50 8.51 -22.19
CA THR A 113 -0.72 9.73 -22.45
C THR A 113 0.09 10.14 -21.23
N ALA A 114 -0.52 10.20 -20.05
CA ALA A 114 0.15 10.58 -18.81
C ALA A 114 1.31 9.63 -18.49
N LEU A 115 1.09 8.33 -18.61
CA LEU A 115 2.12 7.33 -18.34
C LEU A 115 3.25 7.34 -19.39
N THR A 116 2.95 7.69 -20.64
CA THR A 116 3.96 7.90 -21.69
C THR A 116 4.83 9.13 -21.39
N GLN A 117 4.22 10.24 -20.97
CA GLN A 117 4.94 11.46 -20.58
C GLN A 117 5.84 11.23 -19.35
N ALA A 118 5.39 10.40 -18.42
CA ALA A 118 6.20 9.96 -17.28
C ALA A 118 7.29 8.94 -17.64
N GLY A 119 7.43 8.56 -18.92
CA GLY A 119 8.45 7.62 -19.41
C GLY A 119 8.10 6.15 -19.21
N GLY A 120 6.92 5.82 -18.67
CA GLY A 120 6.47 4.46 -18.38
C GLY A 120 6.12 3.63 -19.63
N ILE A 121 5.82 4.29 -20.75
CA ILE A 121 5.47 3.64 -22.02
C ILE A 121 6.31 4.24 -23.15
N SER A 122 6.87 3.38 -24.00
CA SER A 122 7.59 3.78 -25.22
C SER A 122 6.86 3.44 -26.52
N GLY A 123 5.81 2.61 -26.47
CA GLY A 123 5.15 2.05 -27.66
C GLY A 123 5.96 0.96 -28.34
N TYR A 124 5.49 0.53 -29.51
CA TYR A 124 6.19 -0.37 -30.43
C TYR A 124 6.95 0.43 -31.50
N GLU A 125 7.89 -0.23 -32.18
CA GLU A 125 8.70 0.37 -33.26
C GLU A 125 7.86 0.91 -34.43
N ASP A 126 6.67 0.35 -34.64
CA ASP A 126 5.70 0.79 -35.66
C ASP A 126 4.92 2.07 -35.27
N GLY A 127 5.25 2.69 -34.14
CA GLY A 127 4.59 3.91 -33.65
C GLY A 127 3.21 3.67 -33.04
N THR A 128 2.87 2.42 -32.68
CA THR A 128 1.60 2.06 -32.04
C THR A 128 1.77 1.74 -30.55
N PHE A 129 0.67 1.79 -29.81
CA PHE A 129 0.58 1.32 -28.43
C PHE A 129 -0.06 -0.07 -28.31
N LYS A 130 -0.91 -0.47 -29.27
CA LYS A 130 -1.74 -1.69 -29.29
C LYS A 130 -2.62 -1.83 -28.04
N PRO A 131 -3.53 -0.88 -27.78
CA PRO A 131 -4.27 -0.78 -26.51
C PRO A 131 -5.09 -2.04 -26.18
N ASN A 132 -5.70 -2.65 -27.19
CA ASN A 132 -6.59 -3.81 -27.03
C ASN A 132 -5.85 -5.16 -27.02
N LYS A 133 -4.54 -5.17 -27.27
CA LYS A 133 -3.74 -6.40 -27.18
C LYS A 133 -3.60 -6.79 -25.70
N THR A 134 -3.77 -8.06 -25.38
CA THR A 134 -3.45 -8.60 -24.06
C THR A 134 -1.97 -8.36 -23.74
N ILE A 135 -1.72 -7.82 -22.55
CA ILE A 135 -0.34 -7.56 -22.11
C ILE A 135 0.35 -8.88 -21.76
N THR A 136 1.58 -9.02 -22.23
CA THR A 136 2.43 -10.16 -21.86
C THR A 136 3.21 -9.87 -20.57
N ARG A 137 3.71 -10.91 -19.91
CA ARG A 137 4.56 -10.76 -18.72
C ARG A 137 5.83 -9.94 -18.98
N ALA A 138 6.45 -10.08 -20.15
CA ALA A 138 7.61 -9.27 -20.54
C ALA A 138 7.26 -7.78 -20.71
N GLU A 139 6.14 -7.48 -21.36
CA GLU A 139 5.65 -6.10 -21.54
C GLU A 139 5.25 -5.46 -20.22
N MET A 140 4.57 -6.20 -19.35
CA MET A 140 4.24 -5.76 -17.99
C MET A 140 5.51 -5.47 -17.20
N ALA A 141 6.52 -6.35 -17.27
CA ALA A 141 7.77 -6.15 -16.57
C ALA A 141 8.48 -4.86 -17.00
N SER A 142 8.58 -4.63 -18.30
CA SER A 142 9.17 -3.40 -18.82
C SER A 142 8.37 -2.16 -18.44
N MET A 143 7.03 -2.23 -18.47
CA MET A 143 6.17 -1.10 -18.12
C MET A 143 6.32 -0.72 -16.65
N LEU A 144 6.32 -1.69 -15.72
CA LEU A 144 6.52 -1.41 -14.29
C LEU A 144 7.90 -0.82 -13.98
N VAL A 145 8.97 -1.41 -14.54
CA VAL A 145 10.34 -0.91 -14.32
C VAL A 145 10.47 0.54 -14.78
N LYS A 146 9.92 0.87 -15.95
CA LYS A 146 9.96 2.24 -16.48
C LYS A 146 9.08 3.20 -15.68
N ALA A 147 7.82 2.82 -15.47
CA ALA A 147 6.82 3.70 -14.84
C ALA A 147 7.17 4.07 -13.39
N PHE A 148 7.72 3.11 -12.64
CA PHE A 148 8.08 3.31 -11.24
C PHE A 148 9.58 3.60 -11.04
N SER A 149 10.35 3.75 -12.13
CA SER A 149 11.81 3.96 -12.12
C SER A 149 12.54 2.96 -11.23
N ILE A 150 12.23 1.67 -11.39
CA ILE A 150 12.74 0.61 -10.51
C ILE A 150 14.17 0.29 -10.90
N GLU A 151 15.09 0.51 -9.97
CA GLU A 151 16.51 0.19 -10.16
C GLU A 151 16.82 -1.25 -9.75
N GLU A 152 17.91 -1.80 -10.30
CA GLU A 152 18.41 -3.08 -9.81
C GLU A 152 18.95 -2.91 -8.39
N LYS A 153 18.47 -3.76 -7.48
CA LYS A 153 19.02 -3.83 -6.14
C LYS A 153 20.47 -4.36 -6.19
N PRO A 154 21.47 -3.61 -5.68
CA PRO A 154 22.87 -4.07 -5.66
C PRO A 154 23.01 -5.41 -4.95
N GLY A 155 23.76 -6.34 -5.55
CA GLY A 155 23.99 -7.68 -4.99
C GLY A 155 22.77 -8.61 -5.03
N ALA A 156 21.65 -8.21 -5.64
CA ALA A 156 20.49 -9.07 -5.77
C ALA A 156 20.82 -10.33 -6.59
N GLN A 157 20.21 -11.45 -6.17
CA GLN A 157 20.30 -12.70 -6.91
C GLN A 157 19.66 -12.53 -8.29
N LYS A 158 20.37 -12.96 -9.32
CA LYS A 158 19.85 -13.00 -10.69
C LYS A 158 19.05 -14.27 -10.91
N ALA A 159 17.86 -14.15 -11.47
CA ALA A 159 17.05 -15.28 -11.85
C ALA A 159 17.74 -16.11 -12.94
N GLN A 160 17.65 -17.43 -12.84
CA GLN A 160 18.15 -18.39 -13.83
C GLN A 160 16.99 -18.92 -14.69
N PHE A 161 16.23 -18.02 -15.31
CA PHE A 161 15.12 -18.41 -16.17
C PHE A 161 15.62 -18.89 -17.54
N THR A 162 15.31 -20.13 -17.89
CA THR A 162 15.74 -20.79 -19.13
C THR A 162 15.09 -20.22 -20.38
N ASP A 163 13.93 -19.57 -20.22
CA ASP A 163 13.13 -18.95 -21.28
C ASP A 163 13.32 -17.43 -21.39
N VAL A 164 14.31 -16.88 -20.67
CA VAL A 164 14.71 -15.47 -20.75
C VAL A 164 16.11 -15.39 -21.36
N ASN A 165 16.18 -15.16 -22.67
CA ASN A 165 17.45 -14.89 -23.33
C ASN A 165 18.03 -13.56 -22.80
N PRO A 166 19.29 -13.53 -22.30
CA PRO A 166 19.91 -12.31 -21.79
C PRO A 166 19.99 -11.15 -22.79
N ALA A 167 19.95 -11.43 -24.10
CA ALA A 167 19.93 -10.43 -25.17
C ALA A 167 18.53 -9.90 -25.50
N SER A 168 17.46 -10.47 -24.93
CA SER A 168 16.10 -9.98 -25.15
C SER A 168 15.90 -8.58 -24.55
N TRP A 169 15.13 -7.73 -25.24
CA TRP A 169 14.83 -6.36 -24.82
C TRP A 169 14.21 -6.25 -23.41
N TYR A 170 13.52 -7.29 -22.94
CA TYR A 170 12.89 -7.36 -21.63
C TYR A 170 13.76 -8.00 -20.55
N ALA A 171 14.91 -8.60 -20.89
CA ALA A 171 15.69 -9.42 -19.97
C ALA A 171 16.11 -8.63 -18.72
N LYS A 172 16.58 -7.40 -18.92
CA LYS A 172 16.93 -6.48 -17.83
C LYS A 172 15.75 -6.23 -16.90
N ALA A 173 14.58 -5.89 -17.46
CA ALA A 173 13.39 -5.60 -16.66
C ALA A 173 12.93 -6.82 -15.84
N VAL A 174 12.99 -8.02 -16.42
CA VAL A 174 12.68 -9.27 -15.70
C VAL A 174 13.63 -9.48 -14.53
N GLN A 175 14.93 -9.30 -14.75
CA GLN A 175 15.93 -9.43 -13.69
C GLN A 175 15.76 -8.37 -12.59
N THR A 176 15.46 -7.13 -12.96
CA THR A 176 15.16 -6.05 -12.02
C THR A 176 13.96 -6.39 -11.14
N LEU A 177 12.83 -6.82 -11.72
CA LEU A 177 11.64 -7.16 -10.93
C LEU A 177 11.85 -8.40 -10.06
N TYR A 178 12.60 -9.40 -10.54
CA TYR A 178 12.92 -10.57 -9.75
C TYR A 178 13.82 -10.23 -8.57
N GLY A 179 14.91 -9.50 -8.80
CA GLY A 179 15.86 -9.12 -7.76
C GLY A 179 15.26 -8.19 -6.69
N ASN A 180 14.19 -7.47 -7.03
CA ASN A 180 13.41 -6.65 -6.10
C ASN A 180 12.23 -7.39 -5.45
N ASN A 181 12.09 -8.72 -5.66
CA ASN A 181 10.99 -9.54 -5.14
C ASN A 181 9.58 -9.10 -5.61
N ILE A 182 9.52 -8.37 -6.73
CA ILE A 182 8.28 -7.90 -7.34
C ILE A 182 7.68 -9.00 -8.21
N ALA A 183 8.50 -9.68 -9.01
CA ALA A 183 8.05 -10.75 -9.89
C ALA A 183 8.75 -12.08 -9.62
N SER A 184 7.98 -13.17 -9.58
CA SER A 184 8.47 -14.55 -9.62
C SER A 184 8.20 -15.19 -10.98
N GLY A 185 8.88 -16.30 -11.26
CA GLY A 185 8.57 -17.13 -12.43
C GLY A 185 7.25 -17.90 -12.27
N ARG A 186 6.72 -18.41 -13.38
CA ARG A 186 5.64 -19.42 -13.36
C ARG A 186 6.12 -20.72 -12.73
N SER A 187 7.42 -21.01 -12.85
CA SER A 187 8.12 -22.08 -12.15
C SER A 187 9.49 -21.58 -11.68
N ALA A 188 10.26 -22.44 -11.01
CA ALA A 188 11.63 -22.11 -10.60
C ALA A 188 12.56 -21.77 -11.76
N SER A 189 12.30 -22.28 -12.97
CA SER A 189 13.17 -22.13 -14.16
C SER A 189 12.50 -21.42 -15.34
N GLN A 190 11.23 -21.02 -15.24
CA GLN A 190 10.50 -20.35 -16.32
C GLN A 190 9.83 -19.06 -15.86
N PHE A 191 10.13 -17.96 -16.55
CA PHE A 191 9.44 -16.70 -16.36
C PHE A 191 8.13 -16.62 -17.14
N ALA A 192 8.04 -17.33 -18.26
CA ALA A 192 7.00 -17.30 -19.28
C ALA A 192 6.75 -15.89 -19.84
N PRO A 193 7.73 -15.29 -20.57
CA PRO A 193 7.67 -13.88 -20.98
C PRO A 193 6.48 -13.55 -21.89
N ASN A 194 5.98 -14.52 -22.67
CA ASN A 194 4.89 -14.34 -23.63
C ASN A 194 3.51 -14.65 -23.05
N ASP A 195 3.43 -15.19 -21.83
CA ASP A 195 2.15 -15.50 -21.20
C ASP A 195 1.38 -14.21 -20.89
N PRO A 196 0.04 -14.25 -20.96
CA PRO A 196 -0.79 -13.14 -20.54
C PRO A 196 -0.66 -12.88 -19.04
N VAL A 197 -0.91 -11.64 -18.65
CA VAL A 197 -1.07 -11.23 -17.24
C VAL A 197 -2.55 -11.11 -16.90
N THR A 198 -2.95 -11.69 -15.77
CA THR A 198 -4.33 -11.58 -15.27
C THR A 198 -4.55 -10.34 -14.40
N ARG A 199 -5.81 -9.98 -14.14
CA ARG A 199 -6.19 -8.85 -13.28
C ARG A 199 -5.65 -8.97 -11.85
N GLY A 200 -5.71 -10.17 -11.28
CA GLY A 200 -5.15 -10.45 -9.95
C GLY A 200 -3.62 -10.34 -9.95
N GLU A 201 -2.96 -10.81 -11.00
CA GLU A 201 -1.51 -10.76 -11.11
C GLU A 201 -0.98 -9.33 -11.23
N ILE A 202 -1.56 -8.51 -12.09
CA ILE A 202 -1.12 -7.11 -12.23
C ILE A 202 -1.39 -6.30 -10.95
N ALA A 203 -2.49 -6.57 -10.25
CA ALA A 203 -2.75 -5.98 -8.93
C ALA A 203 -1.62 -6.37 -7.95
N ALA A 204 -1.28 -7.66 -7.88
CA ALA A 204 -0.21 -8.15 -7.01
C ALA A 204 1.16 -7.54 -7.36
N PHE A 205 1.48 -7.38 -8.64
CA PHE A 205 2.73 -6.73 -9.05
C PHE A 205 2.79 -5.26 -8.62
N ILE A 206 1.73 -4.49 -8.86
CA ILE A 206 1.66 -3.08 -8.44
C ILE A 206 1.79 -2.97 -6.91
N GLN A 207 1.06 -3.81 -6.16
CA GLN A 207 1.17 -3.82 -4.70
C GLN A 207 2.60 -4.10 -4.23
N LYS A 208 3.28 -5.09 -4.82
CA LYS A 208 4.68 -5.40 -4.47
C LYS A 208 5.64 -4.27 -4.78
N VAL A 209 5.40 -3.49 -5.85
CA VAL A 209 6.17 -2.27 -6.12
C VAL A 209 5.97 -1.26 -4.99
N ASN A 210 4.72 -1.05 -4.57
CA ASN A 210 4.37 -0.13 -3.49
C ASN A 210 4.98 -0.53 -2.15
N ASP A 211 4.92 -1.82 -1.80
CA ASP A 211 5.54 -2.37 -0.58
C ASP A 211 7.08 -2.15 -0.58
N GLY A 212 7.73 -2.29 -1.76
CA GLY A 212 9.16 -2.07 -1.94
C GLY A 212 9.57 -0.60 -1.76
N LYS A 213 8.79 0.35 -2.28
CA LYS A 213 9.03 1.79 -2.09
C LYS A 213 8.92 2.21 -0.63
N ASN A 214 7.94 1.67 0.08
CA ASN A 214 7.75 1.94 1.51
C ASN A 214 8.90 1.39 2.38
N SER A 215 9.60 0.36 1.89
CA SER A 215 10.78 -0.22 2.55
C SER A 215 12.06 0.58 2.29
N GLN A 216 12.22 1.16 1.09
CA GLN A 216 13.38 1.99 0.69
C GLN A 216 13.38 3.38 1.34
N ALA A 217 12.20 3.95 1.62
CA ALA A 217 12.07 5.22 2.34
C ALA A 217 12.56 5.16 3.80
N LYS A 218 12.72 3.95 4.37
CA LYS A 218 13.24 3.73 5.74
C LYS A 218 14.77 3.69 5.83
N ASP A 219 15.48 3.45 4.72
CA ASP A 219 16.94 3.23 4.71
C ASP A 219 17.74 4.55 4.50
N GLN A 220 17.06 5.66 4.17
CA GLN A 220 17.70 6.97 3.93
C GLN A 220 17.61 7.97 5.11
N THR A 221 17.11 7.57 6.28
CA THR A 221 17.02 8.46 7.46
C THR A 221 18.14 8.24 8.49
N THR A 222 19.11 7.36 8.22
CA THR A 222 20.22 7.07 9.16
C THR A 222 21.59 7.43 8.57
N GLY A 223 21.76 8.70 8.16
CA GLY A 223 23.02 9.17 7.60
C GLY A 223 23.23 10.68 7.73
N ASN A 224 23.49 11.13 8.96
CA ASN A 224 24.15 12.40 9.41
C ASN A 224 23.69 12.61 10.86
N THR A 225 24.49 12.69 11.92
CA THR A 225 25.83 13.24 12.15
C THR A 225 26.29 12.68 13.51
N GLU A 226 27.56 12.27 13.66
CA GLU A 226 28.40 12.65 14.82
C GLU A 226 29.81 12.07 14.69
N THR A 227 30.74 12.94 14.34
CA THR A 227 32.16 12.83 14.65
C THR A 227 32.44 13.54 15.97
N THR A 228 32.96 12.83 16.97
CA THR A 228 34.05 13.30 17.85
C THR A 228 34.73 12.12 18.58
N ASN A 229 36.05 12.06 18.42
CA ASN A 229 37.03 11.22 19.15
C ASN A 229 36.95 11.42 20.69
N VAL A 230 37.41 10.47 21.52
CA VAL A 230 38.81 10.23 21.97
C VAL A 230 38.93 8.90 22.76
N ASN A 231 40.03 8.18 22.47
CA ASN A 231 40.66 7.06 23.18
C ASN A 231 40.48 6.97 24.72
N ASN A 232 40.36 5.76 25.27
CA ASN A 232 41.48 5.16 26.03
C ASN A 232 41.38 3.62 26.21
N THR A 233 42.56 3.03 26.22
CA THR A 233 43.01 1.65 26.47
C THR A 233 42.47 0.95 27.74
N GLU A 234 42.13 -0.35 27.66
CA GLU A 234 42.90 -1.49 28.22
C GLU A 234 42.10 -2.83 28.21
N LYS A 235 42.76 -3.90 27.77
CA LYS A 235 42.49 -5.35 27.95
C LYS A 235 43.56 -5.84 28.98
N PRO A 236 43.49 -6.97 29.76
CA PRO A 236 42.80 -8.28 29.61
C PRO A 236 42.04 -8.76 30.88
N SER A 237 41.29 -9.88 30.90
CA SER A 237 41.82 -11.26 31.00
C SER A 237 40.70 -12.30 31.14
N GLU A 238 41.03 -13.50 30.67
CA GLU A 238 40.31 -14.78 30.71
C GLU A 238 40.14 -15.40 32.11
N GLY A 239 39.26 -16.41 32.16
CA GLY A 239 39.30 -17.53 33.13
C GLY A 239 38.08 -17.57 34.06
N SER A 240 37.49 -18.71 34.43
CA SER A 240 37.58 -20.11 34.04
C SER A 240 36.43 -20.80 34.78
N SER A 241 35.90 -21.87 34.18
CA SER A 241 34.87 -22.75 34.73
C SER A 241 35.38 -23.59 35.91
N THR A 242 34.52 -23.86 36.92
CA THR A 242 34.43 -25.17 37.59
C THR A 242 33.22 -25.33 38.52
N THR A 243 32.50 -26.43 38.29
CA THR A 243 31.52 -27.16 39.12
C THR A 243 32.19 -27.96 40.24
N ILE A 244 31.56 -28.13 41.43
CA ILE A 244 31.61 -29.34 42.30
C ILE A 244 30.31 -29.48 43.11
N GLU A 245 29.85 -30.74 43.24
CA GLU A 245 28.64 -31.26 43.89
C GLU A 245 28.65 -31.31 45.46
N THR A 246 27.42 -31.49 45.99
CA THR A 246 26.86 -31.84 47.33
C THR A 246 27.50 -33.05 48.08
N PRO A 247 27.12 -33.50 49.33
CA PRO A 247 25.83 -33.38 50.05
C PRO A 247 25.83 -33.32 51.62
N GLY A 248 24.64 -33.08 52.22
CA GLY A 248 24.35 -33.38 53.64
C GLY A 248 22.94 -32.95 54.11
N THR A 249 22.05 -33.93 54.34
CA THR A 249 20.72 -33.82 55.01
C THR A 249 20.83 -34.49 56.42
N PRO A 250 19.83 -34.50 57.35
CA PRO A 250 18.48 -33.89 57.38
C PRO A 250 17.99 -33.32 58.75
N ALA A 251 16.73 -32.83 58.73
CA ALA A 251 15.67 -32.93 59.74
C ALA A 251 15.23 -31.63 60.46
N GLY A 252 13.90 -31.37 60.40
CA GLY A 252 13.20 -30.40 61.23
C GLY A 252 11.90 -29.92 60.58
N GLY A 253 10.78 -30.60 60.87
CA GLY A 253 9.47 -30.30 60.30
C GLY A 253 8.76 -29.06 60.86
N GLY A 254 7.73 -28.61 60.14
CA GLY A 254 6.81 -27.56 60.59
C GLY A 254 5.83 -27.21 59.47
N GLY A 255 4.61 -27.72 59.58
CA GLY A 255 3.53 -27.48 58.63
C GLY A 255 3.08 -26.02 58.57
N GLY A 256 2.77 -25.58 57.36
CA GLY A 256 2.14 -24.30 57.06
C GLY A 256 1.63 -24.35 55.62
N GLY A 257 0.48 -24.99 55.42
CA GLY A 257 -0.24 -24.96 54.15
C GLY A 257 -0.79 -23.55 53.90
N GLY A 258 0.06 -22.65 53.40
CA GLY A 258 -0.40 -21.42 52.78
C GLY A 258 -1.25 -21.73 51.54
N PRO A 259 -2.16 -20.84 51.12
CA PRO A 259 -2.94 -21.06 49.91
C PRO A 259 -1.95 -21.25 48.77
N VAL A 260 -2.03 -22.42 48.11
CA VAL A 260 -1.36 -22.62 46.82
C VAL A 260 -2.03 -21.65 45.87
N THR A 261 -1.50 -20.44 45.75
CA THR A 261 -1.84 -19.54 44.67
C THR A 261 -1.31 -20.22 43.42
N ASN A 262 -2.18 -20.91 42.70
CA ASN A 262 -1.88 -21.33 41.34
C ASN A 262 -1.35 -20.09 40.62
N PRO A 263 -0.12 -20.10 40.06
CA PRO A 263 0.37 -18.97 39.32
C PRO A 263 -0.64 -18.68 38.21
N THR A 264 -1.13 -17.44 38.17
CA THR A 264 -1.95 -16.96 37.05
C THR A 264 -1.25 -17.36 35.77
N PRO A 265 -1.92 -18.04 34.82
CA PRO A 265 -1.25 -18.49 33.60
C PRO A 265 -0.64 -17.27 32.91
N THR A 266 0.68 -17.33 32.67
CA THR A 266 1.39 -16.30 31.93
C THR A 266 0.74 -16.15 30.56
N PRO A 267 0.32 -14.94 30.14
CA PRO A 267 -0.28 -14.75 28.84
C PRO A 267 0.70 -15.16 27.74
N THR A 268 0.18 -15.84 26.71
CA THR A 268 0.94 -16.19 25.51
C THR A 268 1.25 -14.93 24.69
N ALA A 269 2.33 -14.94 23.92
CA ALA A 269 2.64 -13.85 22.99
C ALA A 269 1.46 -13.59 22.04
N GLU A 270 0.83 -14.64 21.54
CA GLU A 270 -0.32 -14.58 20.62
C GLU A 270 -1.53 -13.91 21.28
N SER A 271 -1.79 -14.19 22.56
CA SER A 271 -2.88 -13.53 23.31
C SER A 271 -2.62 -12.04 23.57
N ILE A 272 -1.36 -11.65 23.80
CA ILE A 272 -0.95 -10.25 23.96
C ILE A 272 -1.14 -9.52 22.62
N LEU A 273 -0.63 -10.10 21.54
CA LEU A 273 -0.76 -9.54 20.19
C LEU A 273 -2.23 -9.38 19.79
N SER A 274 -3.05 -10.41 19.96
CA SER A 274 -4.48 -10.36 19.62
C SER A 274 -5.26 -9.29 20.40
N LYS A 275 -4.89 -9.05 21.67
CA LYS A 275 -5.46 -7.94 22.46
C LYS A 275 -5.17 -6.58 21.81
N TYR A 276 -3.93 -6.35 21.37
CA TYR A 276 -3.57 -5.08 20.73
C TYR A 276 -4.14 -4.98 19.32
N GLU A 277 -4.15 -6.06 18.53
CA GLU A 277 -4.83 -6.10 17.21
C GLU A 277 -6.28 -5.59 17.29
N ASN A 278 -7.05 -6.06 18.27
CA ASN A 278 -8.44 -5.64 18.44
C ASN A 278 -8.58 -4.15 18.80
N GLN A 279 -7.70 -3.64 19.68
CA GLN A 279 -7.68 -2.21 20.02
C GLN A 279 -7.32 -1.36 18.80
N LEU A 280 -6.36 -1.82 18.01
CA LEU A 280 -5.88 -1.15 16.82
C LEU A 280 -6.91 -1.14 15.69
N SER A 281 -7.61 -2.26 15.50
CA SER A 281 -8.73 -2.35 14.57
C SER A 281 -9.84 -1.36 14.93
N SER A 282 -10.13 -1.22 16.23
CA SER A 282 -11.13 -0.26 16.72
C SER A 282 -10.69 1.19 16.46
N LEU A 283 -9.43 1.51 16.77
CA LEU A 283 -8.85 2.83 16.57
C LEU A 283 -8.77 3.22 15.08
N LYS A 284 -8.44 2.27 14.21
CA LYS A 284 -8.46 2.43 12.74
C LYS A 284 -9.85 2.76 12.23
N THR A 285 -10.86 2.02 12.68
CA THR A 285 -12.26 2.27 12.31
C THR A 285 -12.70 3.68 12.72
N GLN A 286 -12.29 4.13 13.90
CA GLN A 286 -12.59 5.48 14.37
C GLN A 286 -11.91 6.56 13.52
N ALA A 287 -10.62 6.38 13.21
CA ALA A 287 -9.87 7.29 12.35
C ALA A 287 -10.53 7.41 10.96
N GLU A 288 -10.87 6.28 10.34
CA GLU A 288 -11.52 6.23 9.03
C GLU A 288 -12.87 6.95 9.02
N ALA A 289 -13.66 6.80 10.09
CA ALA A 289 -14.94 7.50 10.22
C ALA A 289 -14.75 9.02 10.35
N GLU A 290 -13.81 9.48 11.18
CA GLU A 290 -13.58 10.91 11.43
C GLU A 290 -12.97 11.62 10.22
N PHE A 291 -12.00 11.01 9.55
CA PHE A 291 -11.44 11.56 8.30
C PHE A 291 -12.46 11.54 7.15
N SER A 292 -13.30 10.51 7.05
CA SER A 292 -14.38 10.47 6.04
C SER A 292 -15.41 11.56 6.29
N LYS A 293 -15.77 11.81 7.55
CA LYS A 293 -16.66 12.90 7.93
C LYS A 293 -16.05 14.26 7.57
N LEU A 294 -14.78 14.48 7.90
CA LEU A 294 -14.07 15.71 7.55
C LEU A 294 -14.10 15.96 6.03
N LYS A 295 -13.87 14.92 5.22
CA LYS A 295 -13.96 14.99 3.75
C LYS A 295 -15.36 15.32 3.27
N SER A 296 -16.37 14.68 3.84
CA SER A 296 -17.78 14.96 3.53
C SER A 296 -18.15 16.40 3.87
N ASP A 297 -17.76 16.89 5.04
CA ASP A 297 -18.06 18.25 5.49
C ASP A 297 -17.40 19.29 4.56
N PHE A 298 -16.17 19.06 4.12
CA PHE A 298 -15.50 19.90 3.13
C PHE A 298 -16.21 19.88 1.75
N LEU A 299 -16.54 18.69 1.22
CA LEU A 299 -17.15 18.55 -0.11
C LEU A 299 -18.58 19.13 -0.19
N ASN A 300 -19.29 19.20 0.94
CA ASN A 300 -20.64 19.76 1.03
C ASN A 300 -20.65 21.24 1.48
N ASP A 301 -19.53 21.94 1.30
CA ASP A 301 -19.34 23.35 1.67
C ASP A 301 -19.67 23.66 3.15
N GLN A 302 -19.61 22.67 4.05
CA GLN A 302 -19.81 22.85 5.50
C GLN A 302 -18.53 23.32 6.21
N LEU A 303 -17.37 23.13 5.58
CA LEU A 303 -16.08 23.61 6.05
C LEU A 303 -15.38 24.42 4.96
N SER A 304 -14.80 25.55 5.34
CA SER A 304 -13.83 26.21 4.48
C SER A 304 -12.57 25.35 4.34
N PHE A 305 -11.83 25.60 3.28
CA PHE A 305 -10.55 24.96 3.02
C PHE A 305 -9.58 25.02 4.22
N SER A 306 -9.42 26.20 4.83
CA SER A 306 -8.53 26.38 5.98
C SER A 306 -9.01 25.63 7.22
N GLU A 307 -10.32 25.50 7.42
CA GLU A 307 -10.88 24.73 8.53
C GLU A 307 -10.69 23.23 8.31
N ALA A 308 -10.92 22.76 7.08
CA ALA A 308 -10.70 21.36 6.72
C ALA A 308 -9.23 20.95 6.90
N LEU A 309 -8.28 21.81 6.49
CA LEU A 309 -6.86 21.56 6.66
C LEU A 309 -6.45 21.48 8.14
N ASN A 310 -6.85 22.47 8.96
CA ASN A 310 -6.52 22.50 10.38
C ASN A 310 -7.12 21.31 11.16
N GLN A 311 -8.36 20.94 10.85
CA GLN A 311 -9.00 19.77 11.45
C GLN A 311 -8.33 18.47 11.00
N GLY A 312 -7.94 18.37 9.72
CA GLY A 312 -7.22 17.21 9.19
C GLY A 312 -5.86 17.00 9.84
N GLU A 313 -5.07 18.06 10.01
CA GLU A 313 -3.78 17.98 10.73
C GLU A 313 -3.96 17.59 12.20
N SER A 314 -5.00 18.11 12.85
CA SER A 314 -5.29 17.80 14.25
C SER A 314 -5.68 16.34 14.43
N LEU A 315 -6.56 15.81 13.56
CA LEU A 315 -6.93 14.40 13.54
C LEU A 315 -5.71 13.51 13.24
N TYR A 316 -4.86 13.90 12.30
CA TYR A 316 -3.65 13.14 11.98
C TYR A 316 -2.75 12.97 13.20
N LYS A 317 -2.42 14.08 13.87
CA LYS A 317 -1.55 14.06 15.06
C LYS A 317 -2.15 13.25 16.21
N TYR A 318 -3.47 13.33 16.39
CA TYR A 318 -4.17 12.56 17.41
C TYR A 318 -4.03 11.05 17.16
N TYR A 319 -4.38 10.58 15.96
CA TYR A 319 -4.30 9.15 15.65
C TYR A 319 -2.88 8.63 15.57
N GLU A 320 -1.92 9.44 15.08
CA GLU A 320 -0.50 9.09 15.14
C GLU A 320 -0.03 8.83 16.58
N GLY A 321 -0.43 9.69 17.52
CA GLY A 321 -0.15 9.51 18.95
C GLY A 321 -0.79 8.24 19.53
N GLU A 322 -2.07 8.01 19.27
CA GLU A 322 -2.79 6.84 19.77
C GLU A 322 -2.22 5.53 19.22
N PHE A 323 -1.91 5.47 17.92
CA PHE A 323 -1.30 4.29 17.30
C PHE A 323 0.08 3.98 17.88
N ASN A 324 0.93 5.00 18.02
CA ASN A 324 2.25 4.83 18.64
C ASN A 324 2.14 4.39 20.11
N ALA A 325 1.16 4.90 20.86
CA ALA A 325 0.93 4.46 22.23
C ALA A 325 0.53 2.97 22.30
N LYS A 326 -0.35 2.49 21.42
CA LYS A 326 -0.73 1.07 21.37
C LYS A 326 0.44 0.16 20.98
N TYR A 327 1.26 0.61 20.04
CA TYR A 327 2.48 -0.08 19.65
C TYR A 327 3.47 -0.24 20.80
N GLU A 328 3.81 0.85 21.48
CA GLU A 328 4.75 0.80 22.61
C GLU A 328 4.20 -0.01 23.79
N ASN A 329 2.88 0.04 24.02
CA ASN A 329 2.24 -0.81 25.02
C ASN A 329 2.35 -2.31 24.67
N ALA A 330 2.21 -2.68 23.40
CA ALA A 330 2.39 -4.05 22.94
C ALA A 330 3.83 -4.53 23.15
N LYS A 331 4.83 -3.72 22.78
CA LYS A 331 6.25 -4.03 23.02
C LYS A 331 6.56 -4.21 24.50
N ASN A 332 6.11 -3.28 25.34
CA ASN A 332 6.32 -3.34 26.78
C ASN A 332 5.69 -4.58 27.40
N GLU A 333 4.46 -4.94 27.01
CA GLU A 333 3.77 -6.13 27.52
C GLU A 333 4.44 -7.43 27.03
N LEU A 334 4.95 -7.48 25.79
CA LEU A 334 5.75 -8.61 25.30
C LEU A 334 7.05 -8.78 26.09
N ALA A 335 7.81 -7.69 26.28
CA ALA A 335 9.07 -7.69 27.01
C ALA A 335 8.89 -8.13 28.47
N GLN A 336 7.86 -7.61 29.15
CA GLN A 336 7.53 -7.99 30.53
C GLN A 336 7.20 -9.49 30.69
N ASN A 337 6.75 -10.15 29.61
CA ASN A 337 6.44 -11.58 29.60
C ASN A 337 7.55 -12.43 28.94
N GLY A 338 8.73 -11.85 28.69
CA GLY A 338 9.90 -12.57 28.17
C GLY A 338 9.85 -12.88 26.67
N TYR A 339 8.98 -12.21 25.92
CA TYR A 339 8.88 -12.35 24.47
C TYR A 339 9.66 -11.26 23.74
N SER A 340 10.04 -11.55 22.49
CA SER A 340 10.71 -10.57 21.63
C SER A 340 9.77 -9.42 21.27
N GLU A 341 10.22 -8.19 21.48
CA GLU A 341 9.50 -6.96 21.13
C GLU A 341 9.23 -6.85 19.63
N SER A 342 10.08 -7.42 18.77
CA SER A 342 9.93 -7.36 17.32
C SER A 342 8.66 -8.06 16.81
N LYS A 343 8.05 -8.89 17.65
CA LYS A 343 6.73 -9.46 17.36
C LYS A 343 5.65 -8.38 17.23
N ALA A 344 5.84 -7.17 17.76
CA ALA A 344 4.92 -6.05 17.61
C ALA A 344 5.16 -5.24 16.32
N ASP A 345 6.27 -5.45 15.60
CA ASP A 345 6.69 -4.60 14.48
C ASP A 345 5.67 -4.56 13.32
N TYR A 346 4.86 -5.61 13.15
CA TYR A 346 3.80 -5.64 12.13
C TYR A 346 2.73 -4.56 12.36
N PHE A 347 2.51 -4.14 13.61
CA PHE A 347 1.61 -3.03 13.93
C PHE A 347 2.11 -1.71 13.36
N GLN A 348 3.43 -1.48 13.42
CA GLN A 348 4.02 -0.24 12.94
C GLN A 348 3.90 -0.10 11.42
N GLU A 349 3.95 -1.20 10.67
CA GLU A 349 3.70 -1.18 9.23
C GLU A 349 2.24 -0.85 8.90
N GLU A 350 1.28 -1.45 9.60
CA GLU A 350 -0.15 -1.13 9.51
C GLU A 350 -0.43 0.37 9.77
N PHE A 351 0.19 0.95 10.80
CA PHE A 351 -0.01 2.38 11.13
C PHE A 351 0.61 3.32 10.13
N ASN A 352 1.83 3.04 9.68
CA ASN A 352 2.48 3.88 8.69
C ASN A 352 1.68 3.88 7.37
N ASN A 353 1.08 2.74 7.01
CA ASN A 353 0.18 2.68 5.85
C ASN A 353 -1.10 3.50 6.06
N LEU A 354 -1.72 3.43 7.25
CA LEU A 354 -2.94 4.17 7.56
C LEU A 354 -2.70 5.69 7.66
N LEU A 355 -1.67 6.10 8.40
CA LEU A 355 -1.25 7.50 8.51
C LEU A 355 -0.76 8.06 7.18
N GLY A 356 -0.10 7.23 6.35
CA GLY A 356 0.27 7.58 4.98
C GLY A 356 -0.93 8.01 4.14
N LYS A 357 -2.05 7.26 4.20
CA LYS A 357 -3.31 7.64 3.52
C LYS A 357 -3.83 9.02 3.96
N TYR A 358 -3.67 9.37 5.23
CA TYR A 358 -4.15 10.66 5.76
C TYR A 358 -3.16 11.82 5.58
N SER A 359 -1.87 11.53 5.50
CA SER A 359 -0.85 12.49 5.06
C SER A 359 -1.11 12.92 3.61
N GLU A 360 -1.56 12.01 2.74
CA GLU A 360 -1.98 12.35 1.38
C GLU A 360 -3.25 13.21 1.36
N TYR A 361 -4.16 13.01 2.32
CA TYR A 361 -5.36 13.85 2.45
C TYR A 361 -5.01 15.30 2.84
N THR A 362 -4.10 15.52 3.78
CA THR A 362 -3.61 16.87 4.12
C THR A 362 -2.78 17.49 3.00
N LYS A 363 -2.05 16.68 2.21
CA LYS A 363 -1.36 17.14 0.98
C LYS A 363 -2.31 17.45 -0.18
N PHE A 364 -3.44 16.76 -0.29
CA PHE A 364 -4.47 17.05 -1.29
C PHE A 364 -5.21 18.35 -0.99
N LEU A 365 -5.35 18.67 0.30
CA LEU A 365 -5.84 19.96 0.72
C LEU A 365 -4.79 21.03 0.38
N ASN A 366 -3.58 21.00 0.96
CA ASN A 366 -2.52 22.00 0.66
C ASN A 366 -2.25 22.26 -0.84
#